data_AF-X1IBK1-F1
#
_entry.id   AF-X1IBK1-F1
#
_cell.length_a   1.000
_cell.length_b   1.000
_cell.length_c   1.000
_cell.angle_alpha   90.00
_cell.angle_beta   90.00
_cell.angle_gamma   90.00
#
_symmetry.space_group_name_H-M   'P 1'
#
loop_
_entity.id
_entity.type
_entity.pdbx_description
1 polymer ?
#
loop_
_entity_poly.entity_id
_entity_poly.type
_entity_poly.pdbx_seq_one_letter_code
_entity_poly.pdbx_strand_id
1 'polypeptide(L)'
;GQIYVHNERTYVDFTYNDIEGGLDGEGNINTPPEFFRTHFKLSYNSPCIDAGTPDTNYNDPVSQSDRTIANNPAKGGLRNDLGSYGGPGCIDMMVPDILIPEASYGGIPFQIPGKIEAEAFDWGSEGKAYHDIDNLNQGGMYRIIGVDIDTCNDFGGGYNLFHIEQGEWLNYTVNIIASEKYDLAVRVASEGDSGLFRIECDGRNLTGTIQVQNTG
;
A
#
# COMPACT_ATOMS: atom_id res chain seq x y z
N GLY A 1 -3.41 19.54 2.97
CA GLY A 1 -4.09 18.31 2.52
C GLY A 1 -5.61 18.38 2.56
N GLN A 2 -6.28 17.39 1.99
CA GLN A 2 -7.74 17.19 1.98
C GLN A 2 -8.03 15.78 2.52
N ILE A 3 -9.09 15.60 3.31
CA ILE A 3 -9.54 14.27 3.76
C ILE A 3 -10.85 13.96 3.06
N TYR A 4 -10.92 12.85 2.34
CA TYR A 4 -12.13 12.36 1.71
C TYR A 4 -12.67 11.16 2.47
N VAL A 5 -13.99 11.12 2.63
CA VAL A 5 -14.70 10.06 3.30
C VAL A 5 -15.65 9.41 2.30
N HIS A 6 -15.55 8.10 2.11
CA HIS A 6 -16.38 7.32 1.19
C HIS A 6 -17.29 6.37 1.97
N ASN A 7 -18.55 6.23 1.56
CA ASN A 7 -19.52 5.37 2.22
C ASN A 7 -19.98 4.22 1.33
N GLU A 8 -19.23 3.12 1.22
CA GLU A 8 -19.70 1.91 0.52
C GLU A 8 -19.19 0.58 1.13
N ARG A 9 -19.96 -0.50 0.90
CA ARG A 9 -19.69 -1.89 1.30
C ARG A 9 -19.12 -2.68 0.11
N THR A 10 -17.86 -3.12 0.17
CA THR A 10 -17.38 -4.22 -0.68
C THR A 10 -16.16 -4.91 -0.06
N TYR A 11 -16.26 -6.23 0.13
CA TYR A 11 -15.10 -7.12 0.28
C TYR A 11 -14.69 -7.62 -1.11
N VAL A 12 -13.38 -7.72 -1.38
CA VAL A 12 -12.83 -8.39 -2.56
C VAL A 12 -11.98 -9.57 -2.08
N ASP A 13 -12.36 -10.79 -2.45
CA ASP A 13 -11.54 -11.99 -2.26
C ASP A 13 -10.49 -12.07 -3.39
N PHE A 14 -9.21 -12.14 -3.05
CA PHE A 14 -8.13 -12.39 -4.02
C PHE A 14 -7.87 -13.88 -4.16
N THR A 15 -7.93 -14.37 -5.38
CA THR A 15 -7.31 -15.64 -5.78
C THR A 15 -6.12 -15.30 -6.68
N TYR A 16 -4.91 -15.63 -6.24
CA TYR A 16 -3.70 -15.53 -7.07
C TYR A 16 -3.42 -16.89 -7.71
N ASN A 17 -2.88 -16.87 -8.93
CA ASN A 17 -2.40 -18.05 -9.64
C ASN A 17 -1.13 -17.63 -10.39
N ASP A 18 0.01 -18.24 -10.06
CA ASP A 18 1.30 -17.96 -10.72
C ASP A 18 1.42 -18.68 -12.09
N ILE A 19 0.30 -19.16 -12.66
CA ILE A 19 0.25 -19.79 -13.98
C ILE A 19 -0.30 -18.79 -15.00
N GLU A 20 0.54 -18.31 -15.92
CA GLU A 20 0.06 -17.63 -17.12
C GLU A 20 -0.69 -18.66 -18.00
N GLY A 21 -2.01 -18.50 -18.15
CA GLY A 21 -2.82 -19.28 -19.09
C GLY A 21 -3.35 -20.64 -18.61
N GLY A 22 -3.17 -21.02 -17.35
CA GLY A 22 -3.80 -22.23 -16.76
C GLY A 22 -3.32 -23.57 -17.34
N LEU A 23 -2.09 -23.63 -17.86
CA LEU A 23 -1.50 -24.85 -18.42
C LEU A 23 -0.56 -25.53 -17.42
N ASP A 24 -0.57 -26.86 -17.42
CA ASP A 24 0.40 -27.67 -16.68
C ASP A 24 1.77 -27.68 -17.40
N GLY A 25 2.85 -27.47 -16.66
CA GLY A 25 4.24 -27.50 -17.14
C GLY A 25 5.21 -27.85 -16.00
N GLU A 26 6.36 -28.48 -16.30
CA GLU A 26 7.41 -28.71 -15.29
C GLU A 26 7.89 -27.37 -14.74
N GLY A 27 7.79 -27.19 -13.41
CA GLY A 27 8.14 -25.95 -12.72
C GLY A 27 6.94 -25.11 -12.26
N ASN A 28 5.71 -25.48 -12.60
CA ASN A 28 4.51 -24.84 -12.05
C ASN A 28 4.22 -25.42 -10.66
N ILE A 29 4.42 -24.62 -9.60
CA ILE A 29 4.02 -25.00 -8.25
C ILE A 29 2.73 -24.27 -7.84
N ASN A 30 1.74 -25.02 -7.36
CA ASN A 30 0.52 -24.45 -6.80
C ASN A 30 0.72 -24.21 -5.29
N THR A 31 1.56 -23.23 -4.97
CA THR A 31 1.93 -22.88 -3.59
C THR A 31 1.75 -21.38 -3.36
N PRO A 32 1.37 -20.94 -2.15
CA PRO A 32 1.35 -19.52 -1.82
C PRO A 32 2.69 -18.82 -2.10
N PRO A 33 2.71 -17.73 -2.88
CA PRO A 33 3.92 -16.98 -3.21
C PRO A 33 4.47 -16.14 -2.06
N GLU A 34 3.74 -16.05 -0.94
CA GLU A 34 4.20 -15.35 0.27
C GLU A 34 4.74 -13.94 -0.01
N PHE A 35 3.92 -13.07 -0.59
CA PHE A 35 4.32 -11.68 -0.82
C PHE A 35 4.50 -10.89 0.48
N PHE A 36 5.44 -9.94 0.49
CA PHE A 36 5.44 -8.86 1.46
C PHE A 36 4.17 -8.02 1.29
N ARG A 37 3.43 -7.84 2.39
CA ARG A 37 2.15 -7.11 2.41
C ARG A 37 2.26 -5.65 1.96
N THR A 38 3.45 -5.07 2.01
CA THR A 38 3.70 -3.64 1.77
C THR A 38 4.14 -3.32 0.35
N HIS A 39 4.70 -4.27 -0.38
CA HIS A 39 5.28 -3.98 -1.70
C HIS A 39 5.14 -5.12 -2.71
N PHE A 40 4.35 -6.16 -2.39
CA PHE A 40 3.99 -7.27 -3.28
C PHE A 40 5.17 -7.96 -4.00
N LYS A 41 6.39 -7.82 -3.45
CA LYS A 41 7.53 -8.66 -3.82
C LYS A 41 7.45 -9.95 -3.02
N LEU A 42 7.94 -11.04 -3.59
CA LEU A 42 8.07 -12.30 -2.86
C LEU A 42 8.87 -12.08 -1.58
N SER A 43 8.42 -12.67 -0.47
CA SER A 43 9.22 -12.73 0.74
C SER A 43 10.51 -13.51 0.49
N TYR A 44 11.54 -13.25 1.29
CA TYR A 44 12.82 -13.97 1.20
C TYR A 44 12.70 -15.50 1.30
N ASN A 45 11.62 -15.98 1.92
CA ASN A 45 11.33 -17.41 2.11
C ASN A 45 10.28 -17.94 1.15
N SER A 46 9.82 -17.11 0.19
CA SER A 46 8.79 -17.50 -0.73
C SER A 46 9.14 -18.81 -1.44
N PRO A 47 8.23 -19.78 -1.44
CA PRO A 47 8.43 -21.03 -2.14
C PRO A 47 8.41 -20.85 -3.66
N CYS A 48 7.98 -19.69 -4.17
CA CYS A 48 7.96 -19.37 -5.60
C CYS A 48 9.30 -18.79 -6.13
N ILE A 49 10.29 -18.57 -5.25
CA ILE A 49 11.66 -18.21 -5.67
C ILE A 49 12.37 -19.48 -6.17
N ASP A 50 12.91 -19.45 -7.41
CA ASP A 50 13.69 -20.56 -8.00
C ASP A 50 12.91 -21.89 -8.03
N ALA A 51 11.58 -21.79 -8.19
CA ALA A 51 10.65 -22.91 -8.07
C ALA A 51 10.38 -23.64 -9.39
N GLY A 52 10.97 -23.20 -10.50
CA GLY A 52 10.80 -23.86 -11.78
C GLY A 52 11.65 -25.12 -11.90
N THR A 53 12.59 -25.17 -12.85
CA THR A 53 13.31 -26.43 -13.14
C THR A 53 14.53 -26.61 -12.19
N PRO A 54 14.63 -27.73 -11.44
CA PRO A 54 15.73 -27.96 -10.51
C PRO A 54 17.04 -28.39 -11.19
N ASP A 55 17.10 -28.39 -12.53
CA ASP A 55 18.28 -28.75 -13.31
C ASP A 55 19.33 -27.64 -13.21
N THR A 56 20.54 -28.01 -12.79
CA THR A 56 21.67 -27.09 -12.56
C THR A 56 22.15 -26.35 -13.81
N ASN A 57 21.74 -26.79 -15.00
CA ASN A 57 22.02 -26.10 -16.26
C ASN A 57 21.11 -24.88 -16.48
N TYR A 58 19.97 -24.81 -15.78
CA TYR A 58 18.98 -23.74 -15.90
C TYR A 58 18.69 -23.05 -14.55
N ASN A 59 19.30 -23.52 -13.47
CA ASN A 59 19.27 -22.86 -12.16
C ASN A 59 20.04 -21.53 -12.23
N ASP A 60 19.34 -20.44 -11.97
CA ASP A 60 19.89 -19.09 -11.83
C ASP A 60 20.07 -18.79 -10.34
N PRO A 61 21.25 -19.06 -9.75
CA PRO A 61 21.43 -18.85 -8.32
C PRO A 61 21.17 -17.39 -7.98
N VAL A 62 20.29 -17.17 -7.01
CA VAL A 62 19.97 -15.84 -6.47
C VAL A 62 21.14 -15.26 -5.67
N SER A 63 21.18 -13.94 -5.53
CA SER A 63 22.22 -13.27 -4.75
C SER A 63 22.21 -13.74 -3.29
N GLN A 64 23.40 -13.99 -2.72
CA GLN A 64 23.54 -14.31 -1.30
C GLN A 64 23.15 -13.13 -0.40
N SER A 65 23.22 -11.90 -0.90
CA SER A 65 22.81 -10.70 -0.15
C SER A 65 21.31 -10.44 -0.26
N ASP A 66 20.66 -10.93 -1.32
CA ASP A 66 19.24 -10.74 -1.56
C ASP A 66 18.69 -11.84 -2.48
N ARG A 67 17.92 -12.76 -1.91
CA ARG A 67 17.33 -13.87 -2.66
C ARG A 67 16.20 -13.44 -3.60
N THR A 68 15.80 -12.17 -3.57
CA THR A 68 14.83 -11.59 -4.51
C THR A 68 15.49 -11.08 -5.79
N ILE A 69 16.80 -11.30 -5.98
CA ILE A 69 17.56 -10.83 -7.15
C ILE A 69 18.38 -12.00 -7.72
N ALA A 70 18.30 -12.23 -9.03
CA ALA A 70 19.16 -13.20 -9.71
C ALA A 70 20.59 -12.66 -9.93
N ASN A 71 21.59 -13.54 -9.84
CA ASN A 71 22.97 -13.16 -10.14
C ASN A 71 23.16 -12.92 -11.64
N ASN A 72 23.79 -11.80 -12.01
CA ASN A 72 24.12 -11.48 -13.40
C ASN A 72 25.40 -12.22 -13.85
N PRO A 73 25.43 -12.90 -15.01
CA PRO A 73 24.33 -13.13 -15.95
C PRO A 73 23.50 -14.36 -15.60
N ALA A 74 22.17 -14.21 -15.73
CA ALA A 74 21.24 -15.34 -15.77
C ALA A 74 21.60 -16.26 -16.95
N LYS A 75 21.68 -17.56 -16.70
CA LYS A 75 22.17 -18.60 -17.61
C LYS A 75 21.05 -19.32 -18.37
N GLY A 76 19.79 -18.92 -18.20
CA GLY A 76 18.65 -19.51 -18.92
C GLY A 76 18.81 -19.50 -20.46
N GLY A 77 18.32 -20.55 -21.12
CA GLY A 77 18.18 -20.62 -22.58
C GLY A 77 16.75 -20.23 -23.03
N LEU A 78 16.26 -20.79 -24.15
CA LEU A 78 14.88 -20.59 -24.65
C LEU A 78 13.78 -21.13 -23.70
N ARG A 79 14.16 -21.93 -22.70
CA ARG A 79 13.29 -22.28 -21.57
C ARG A 79 13.76 -21.43 -20.39
N ASN A 80 12.98 -20.42 -20.05
CA ASN A 80 13.18 -19.65 -18.82
C ASN A 80 12.75 -20.53 -17.64
N ASP A 81 13.47 -20.41 -16.53
CA ASP A 81 12.94 -20.77 -15.23
C ASP A 81 11.67 -19.92 -14.98
N LEU A 82 10.56 -20.58 -14.66
CA LEU A 82 9.27 -19.93 -14.38
C LEU A 82 9.17 -19.43 -12.93
N GLY A 83 10.19 -19.67 -12.09
CA GLY A 83 10.34 -18.99 -10.81
C GLY A 83 10.51 -17.47 -11.01
N SER A 84 10.00 -16.68 -10.06
CA SER A 84 10.25 -15.23 -10.10
C SER A 84 11.76 -14.96 -10.14
N TYR A 85 12.18 -14.02 -10.98
CA TYR A 85 13.55 -13.56 -11.20
C TYR A 85 14.47 -14.46 -12.05
N GLY A 86 13.99 -15.54 -12.68
CA GLY A 86 14.81 -16.40 -13.58
C GLY A 86 14.82 -16.01 -15.06
N GLY A 87 15.94 -16.25 -15.77
CA GLY A 87 16.07 -16.18 -17.24
C GLY A 87 16.75 -14.94 -17.85
N PRO A 88 17.39 -15.05 -19.03
CA PRO A 88 17.99 -13.90 -19.72
C PRO A 88 16.91 -12.92 -20.18
N GLY A 89 17.01 -11.67 -19.71
CA GLY A 89 16.04 -10.63 -20.04
C GLY A 89 14.97 -10.42 -18.96
N CYS A 90 15.13 -11.00 -17.76
CA CYS A 90 14.46 -10.50 -16.55
C CYS A 90 14.93 -9.07 -16.26
N ILE A 91 14.39 -8.10 -17.00
CA ILE A 91 14.31 -6.73 -16.51
C ILE A 91 13.42 -6.81 -15.27
N ASP A 92 13.88 -6.19 -14.17
CA ASP A 92 13.17 -6.03 -12.90
C ASP A 92 11.68 -5.97 -13.23
N MET A 93 10.95 -7.03 -12.86
CA MET A 93 9.56 -7.22 -13.27
C MET A 93 8.90 -5.90 -12.95
N MET A 94 8.63 -5.10 -13.98
CA MET A 94 7.93 -3.83 -13.82
C MET A 94 6.65 -4.31 -13.21
N VAL A 95 6.51 -4.09 -11.90
CA VAL A 95 5.35 -4.54 -11.12
C VAL A 95 4.21 -4.08 -12.02
N PRO A 96 3.44 -5.01 -12.65
CA PRO A 96 2.28 -4.55 -13.37
C PRO A 96 1.58 -3.66 -12.38
N ASP A 97 1.08 -2.49 -12.80
CA ASP A 97 0.28 -1.61 -11.95
C ASP A 97 -0.87 -2.47 -11.41
N ILE A 98 -0.58 -3.21 -10.34
CA ILE A 98 -1.48 -4.04 -9.60
C ILE A 98 -2.23 -2.95 -8.92
N LEU A 99 -3.37 -2.63 -9.51
CA LEU A 99 -4.44 -1.88 -8.88
C LEU A 99 -4.61 -2.57 -7.53
N ILE A 100 -3.99 -2.04 -6.48
CA ILE A 100 -4.32 -2.40 -5.11
C ILE A 100 -5.76 -1.94 -5.03
N PRO A 101 -6.72 -2.87 -5.05
CA PRO A 101 -8.11 -2.47 -5.11
C PRO A 101 -8.38 -1.68 -3.84
N GLU A 102 -9.05 -0.56 -4.03
CA GLU A 102 -9.44 0.32 -2.95
C GLU A 102 -10.24 -0.50 -1.94
N ALA A 103 -9.73 -0.56 -0.72
CA ALA A 103 -10.34 -1.31 0.37
C ALA A 103 -10.21 -0.52 1.66
N SER A 104 -11.21 -0.63 2.52
CA SER A 104 -11.18 -0.01 3.84
C SER A 104 -9.93 -0.45 4.61
N TYR A 105 -9.38 0.43 5.44
CA TYR A 105 -8.29 0.04 6.33
C TYR A 105 -8.69 -1.18 7.18
N GLY A 106 -7.88 -2.24 7.14
CA GLY A 106 -8.17 -3.51 7.81
C GLY A 106 -9.37 -4.30 7.24
N GLY A 107 -9.90 -3.89 6.09
CA GLY A 107 -11.04 -4.53 5.43
C GLY A 107 -12.39 -4.27 6.08
N ILE A 108 -12.48 -3.32 7.02
CA ILE A 108 -13.73 -2.99 7.73
C ILE A 108 -13.91 -1.48 7.73
N PRO A 109 -15.03 -0.93 7.22
CA PRO A 109 -15.33 0.49 7.30
C PRO A 109 -15.35 1.01 8.74
N PHE A 110 -14.77 2.18 8.97
CA PHE A 110 -14.85 2.84 10.27
C PHE A 110 -16.28 3.23 10.61
N GLN A 111 -16.68 3.09 11.87
CA GLN A 111 -18.01 3.48 12.29
C GLN A 111 -18.05 4.97 12.64
N ILE A 112 -19.05 5.68 12.14
CA ILE A 112 -19.39 7.05 12.58
C ILE A 112 -20.71 7.00 13.36
N PRO A 113 -20.76 7.49 14.61
CA PRO A 113 -19.68 8.17 15.34
C PRO A 113 -18.58 7.22 15.84
N GLY A 114 -17.35 7.72 15.91
CA GLY A 114 -16.17 6.94 16.31
C GLY A 114 -14.87 7.71 16.17
N LYS A 115 -13.75 7.05 16.48
CA LYS A 115 -12.40 7.56 16.24
C LYS A 115 -11.80 6.88 15.02
N ILE A 116 -11.17 7.67 14.15
CA ILE A 116 -10.40 7.20 13.00
C ILE A 116 -8.97 7.70 13.20
N GLU A 117 -8.00 6.80 13.20
CA GLU A 117 -6.58 7.17 13.25
C GLU A 117 -6.14 7.69 11.87
N ALA A 118 -5.32 8.73 11.82
CA ALA A 118 -4.97 9.40 10.58
C ALA A 118 -4.08 8.53 9.67
N GLU A 119 -3.22 7.69 10.25
CA GLU A 119 -2.40 6.72 9.54
C GLU A 119 -3.21 5.55 8.94
N ALA A 120 -4.48 5.42 9.35
CA ALA A 120 -5.37 4.32 9.00
C ALA A 120 -6.31 4.68 7.83
N PHE A 121 -5.81 5.42 6.84
CA PHE A 121 -6.49 5.64 5.56
C PHE A 121 -6.58 4.33 4.75
N ASP A 122 -7.44 4.31 3.74
CA ASP A 122 -7.74 3.11 2.96
C ASP A 122 -6.51 2.48 2.31
N TRP A 123 -6.60 1.19 2.03
CA TRP A 123 -5.65 0.48 1.19
C TRP A 123 -5.93 0.79 -0.26
N GLY A 124 -4.89 1.06 -1.03
CA GLY A 124 -4.97 1.37 -2.44
C GLY A 124 -3.68 2.01 -2.91
N SER A 125 -3.61 2.31 -4.20
CA SER A 125 -2.48 3.02 -4.79
C SER A 125 -2.60 4.54 -4.66
N GLU A 126 -1.52 5.22 -5.00
CA GLU A 126 -1.47 6.64 -5.32
C GLU A 126 -2.54 7.02 -6.37
N GLY A 127 -3.17 8.17 -6.20
CA GLY A 127 -4.29 8.66 -7.02
C GLY A 127 -5.61 7.88 -6.84
N LYS A 128 -5.67 6.92 -5.91
CA LYS A 128 -6.83 6.05 -5.64
C LYS A 128 -7.28 6.11 -4.19
N ALA A 129 -6.46 5.62 -3.26
CA ALA A 129 -6.76 5.67 -1.82
C ALA A 129 -6.10 6.86 -1.11
N TYR A 130 -5.05 7.41 -1.70
CA TYR A 130 -4.36 8.61 -1.24
C TYR A 130 -3.74 9.34 -2.43
N HIS A 131 -3.35 10.58 -2.20
CA HIS A 131 -2.41 11.30 -3.03
C HIS A 131 -1.35 11.94 -2.14
N ASP A 132 -0.11 11.51 -2.36
CA ASP A 132 1.08 12.16 -1.85
C ASP A 132 1.84 12.79 -3.04
N ILE A 133 2.48 13.94 -2.85
CA ILE A 133 3.20 14.59 -3.96
C ILE A 133 4.55 13.94 -4.22
N ASP A 134 5.09 13.25 -3.22
CA ASP A 134 6.23 12.38 -3.38
C ASP A 134 5.82 10.90 -3.27
N ASN A 135 6.75 10.01 -3.55
CA ASN A 135 6.50 8.58 -3.59
C ASN A 135 7.16 7.83 -2.43
N LEU A 136 7.62 8.55 -1.40
CA LEU A 136 8.40 7.99 -0.32
C LEU A 136 7.92 8.54 1.03
N ASN A 137 7.38 7.66 1.88
CA ASN A 137 7.20 7.98 3.28
C ASN A 137 8.55 8.33 3.93
N GLN A 138 8.78 9.62 4.12
CA GLN A 138 9.99 10.23 4.65
C GLN A 138 10.20 9.90 6.13
N GLY A 139 9.13 9.59 6.87
CA GLY A 139 9.21 9.14 8.26
C GLY A 139 9.56 7.66 8.37
N GLY A 140 9.26 6.89 7.32
CA GLY A 140 9.57 5.46 7.23
C GLY A 140 8.82 4.59 8.23
N MET A 141 7.77 5.12 8.88
CA MET A 141 7.02 4.41 9.92
C MET A 141 5.71 3.84 9.39
N TYR A 142 5.24 2.78 10.06
CA TYR A 142 3.93 2.15 9.89
C TYR A 142 3.64 1.53 8.51
N ARG A 143 3.55 2.34 7.45
CA ARG A 143 3.25 1.92 6.07
C ARG A 143 4.33 2.43 5.14
N ILE A 144 4.98 1.50 4.43
CA ILE A 144 6.03 1.82 3.45
C ILE A 144 5.37 2.11 2.10
N ILE A 145 4.63 3.22 2.02
CA ILE A 145 3.98 3.75 0.82
C ILE A 145 4.29 5.24 0.68
N GLY A 146 3.64 5.99 -0.22
CA GLY A 146 3.94 7.42 -0.43
C GLY A 146 3.69 8.30 0.79
N VAL A 147 2.60 8.05 1.53
CA VAL A 147 2.19 8.92 2.64
C VAL A 147 3.22 9.00 3.76
N ASP A 148 3.57 10.24 4.13
CA ASP A 148 4.49 10.59 5.20
C ASP A 148 3.91 10.30 6.61
N ILE A 149 4.50 9.30 7.28
CA ILE A 149 4.07 8.82 8.60
C ILE A 149 5.27 8.71 9.54
N ASP A 150 5.14 9.29 10.73
CA ASP A 150 6.14 9.20 11.81
C ASP A 150 5.49 8.76 13.13
N THR A 151 6.32 8.41 14.11
CA THR A 151 5.92 8.15 15.49
C THR A 151 5.34 9.39 16.16
N CYS A 152 4.19 9.21 16.82
CA CYS A 152 3.50 10.30 17.50
C CYS A 152 3.90 10.37 18.98
N ASN A 153 4.29 11.58 19.42
CA ASN A 153 4.61 11.88 20.82
C ASN A 153 3.44 12.45 21.63
N ASP A 154 2.24 12.50 21.04
CA ASP A 154 1.02 12.91 21.75
C ASP A 154 0.58 11.86 22.78
N PHE A 155 -0.36 12.23 23.65
CA PHE A 155 -0.96 11.32 24.61
C PHE A 155 -1.59 10.12 23.90
N GLY A 156 -1.11 8.91 24.22
CA GLY A 156 -1.53 7.66 23.59
C GLY A 156 -0.51 7.09 22.61
N GLY A 157 0.49 7.88 22.19
CA GLY A 157 1.51 7.45 21.23
C GLY A 157 0.90 7.10 19.87
N GLY A 158 1.47 6.08 19.21
CA GLY A 158 1.02 5.63 17.90
C GLY A 158 1.77 6.35 16.79
N TYR A 159 1.05 6.75 15.74
CA TYR A 159 1.63 7.44 14.59
C TYR A 159 0.87 8.73 14.29
N ASN A 160 1.53 9.63 13.56
CA ASN A 160 0.89 10.80 12.99
C ASN A 160 1.33 10.93 11.53
N LEU A 161 0.46 11.56 10.75
CA LEU A 161 0.85 12.08 9.45
C LEU A 161 1.73 13.31 9.66
N PHE A 162 2.72 13.51 8.82
CA PHE A 162 3.55 14.70 8.83
C PHE A 162 3.88 15.14 7.41
N HIS A 163 4.58 16.28 7.28
CA HIS A 163 5.01 16.82 5.99
C HIS A 163 3.89 16.98 4.95
N ILE A 164 2.67 17.24 5.44
CA ILE A 164 1.48 17.34 4.59
C ILE A 164 1.55 18.60 3.72
N GLU A 165 1.60 18.43 2.41
CA GLU A 165 1.70 19.51 1.43
C GLU A 165 0.34 19.90 0.82
N GLN A 166 0.37 20.97 0.01
CA GLN A 166 -0.80 21.45 -0.70
C GLN A 166 -1.12 20.53 -1.88
N GLY A 167 -2.31 19.95 -1.86
CA GLY A 167 -2.82 19.11 -2.95
C GLY A 167 -3.03 17.67 -2.51
N GLU A 168 -2.29 17.22 -1.51
CA GLU A 168 -2.36 15.87 -0.97
C GLU A 168 -3.70 15.54 -0.36
N TRP A 169 -4.04 14.25 -0.37
CA TRP A 169 -5.28 13.77 0.21
C TRP A 169 -5.27 12.31 0.64
N LEU A 170 -6.22 11.96 1.52
CA LEU A 170 -6.40 10.62 2.05
C LEU A 170 -7.88 10.23 2.04
N ASN A 171 -8.17 9.00 1.61
CA ASN A 171 -9.50 8.43 1.65
C ASN A 171 -9.70 7.54 2.87
N TYR A 172 -10.88 7.64 3.48
CA TYR A 172 -11.31 6.76 4.56
C TYR A 172 -12.69 6.21 4.24
N THR A 173 -12.81 4.89 4.20
CA THR A 173 -14.12 4.24 4.05
C THR A 173 -14.81 4.15 5.41
N VAL A 174 -16.04 4.67 5.47
CA VAL A 174 -16.83 4.73 6.71
C VAL A 174 -18.21 4.13 6.54
N ASN A 175 -18.81 3.73 7.66
CA ASN A 175 -20.23 3.42 7.78
C ASN A 175 -20.86 4.40 8.78
N ILE A 176 -21.72 5.27 8.27
CA ILE A 176 -22.45 6.24 9.08
C ILE A 176 -23.69 5.56 9.68
N ILE A 177 -23.74 5.42 11.00
CA ILE A 177 -24.78 4.66 11.69
C ILE A 177 -26.14 5.37 11.62
N ALA A 178 -26.16 6.72 11.60
CA ALA A 178 -27.38 7.51 11.51
C ALA A 178 -27.19 8.78 10.63
N SER A 179 -28.24 9.18 9.91
CA SER A 179 -28.19 10.43 9.14
C SER A 179 -28.54 11.63 10.03
N GLU A 180 -27.51 12.20 10.66
CA GLU A 180 -27.66 13.33 11.59
C GLU A 180 -26.46 14.28 11.56
N LYS A 181 -26.46 15.29 12.44
CA LYS A 181 -25.31 16.17 12.62
C LYS A 181 -24.34 15.56 13.61
N TYR A 182 -23.06 15.55 13.24
CA TYR A 182 -21.97 15.06 14.07
C TYR A 182 -21.05 16.19 14.48
N ASP A 183 -20.58 16.16 15.72
CA ASP A 183 -19.45 16.98 16.15
C ASP A 183 -18.16 16.34 15.65
N LEU A 184 -17.38 17.11 14.89
CA LEU A 184 -16.08 16.71 14.36
C LEU A 184 -14.97 17.28 15.24
N ALA A 185 -14.12 16.41 15.77
CA ALA A 185 -12.87 16.79 16.40
C ALA A 185 -11.70 16.27 15.55
N VAL A 186 -10.73 17.12 15.27
CA VAL A 186 -9.50 16.76 14.54
C VAL A 186 -8.32 17.05 15.46
N ARG A 187 -7.43 16.07 15.63
CA ARG A 187 -6.20 16.22 16.40
C ARG A 187 -5.09 16.67 15.45
N VAL A 188 -4.61 17.89 15.64
CA VAL A 188 -3.65 18.54 14.74
C VAL A 188 -2.52 19.18 15.53
N ALA A 189 -1.35 19.29 14.89
CA ALA A 189 -0.23 20.10 15.33
C ALA A 189 0.32 20.86 14.12
N SER A 190 0.85 22.07 14.34
CA SER A 190 1.50 22.87 13.32
C SER A 190 2.50 23.83 13.95
N GLU A 191 3.64 24.04 13.28
CA GLU A 191 4.66 25.04 13.64
C GLU A 191 4.24 26.48 13.24
N GLY A 192 3.10 26.65 12.54
CA GLY A 192 2.63 27.94 12.06
C GLY A 192 1.13 27.99 11.78
N ASP A 193 0.63 29.16 11.35
CA ASP A 193 -0.81 29.40 11.11
C ASP A 193 -1.23 29.16 9.66
N SER A 194 -0.34 28.62 8.82
CA SER A 194 -0.57 28.43 7.38
C SER A 194 -1.20 27.09 7.03
N GLY A 195 -1.32 26.16 7.99
CA GLY A 195 -1.91 24.85 7.76
C GLY A 195 -3.39 24.97 7.40
N LEU A 196 -3.77 24.45 6.23
CA LEU A 196 -5.16 24.43 5.76
C LEU A 196 -5.56 23.00 5.39
N PHE A 197 -6.76 22.59 5.80
CA PHE A 197 -7.37 21.37 5.32
C PHE A 197 -8.89 21.51 5.19
N ARG A 198 -9.51 20.51 4.59
CA ARG A 198 -10.97 20.36 4.57
C ARG A 198 -11.33 18.89 4.59
N ILE A 199 -12.54 18.59 5.04
CA ILE A 199 -13.09 17.24 4.99
C ILE A 199 -14.24 17.20 3.99
N GLU A 200 -14.19 16.23 3.10
CA GLU A 200 -15.22 15.94 2.12
C GLU A 200 -15.82 14.56 2.39
N CYS A 201 -17.09 14.39 2.03
CA CYS A 201 -17.76 13.09 2.02
C CYS A 201 -18.45 12.91 0.68
N ASP A 202 -18.13 11.82 -0.03
CA ASP A 202 -18.64 11.51 -1.37
C ASP A 202 -18.53 12.71 -2.33
N GLY A 203 -17.36 13.38 -2.33
CA GLY A 203 -17.06 14.56 -3.16
C GLY A 203 -17.77 15.85 -2.75
N ARG A 204 -18.43 15.87 -1.59
CA ARG A 204 -19.05 17.08 -1.02
C ARG A 204 -18.19 17.64 0.11
N ASN A 205 -17.72 18.86 -0.05
CA ASN A 205 -17.05 19.60 1.02
C ASN A 205 -18.01 19.86 2.20
N LEU A 206 -17.71 19.27 3.35
CA LEU A 206 -18.55 19.35 4.55
C LEU A 206 -18.15 20.49 5.49
N THR A 207 -16.87 20.83 5.52
CA THR A 207 -16.32 21.74 6.55
C THR A 207 -16.00 23.14 6.04
N GLY A 208 -15.98 23.34 4.72
CA GLY A 208 -15.22 24.44 4.14
C GLY A 208 -13.72 24.27 4.43
N THR A 209 -12.96 25.35 4.28
CA THR A 209 -11.54 25.35 4.66
C THR A 209 -11.41 25.57 6.16
N ILE A 210 -10.70 24.67 6.82
CA ILE A 210 -10.31 24.75 8.24
C ILE A 210 -8.87 25.24 8.29
N GLN A 211 -8.64 26.30 9.06
CA GLN A 211 -7.30 26.77 9.39
C GLN A 211 -6.79 26.07 10.65
N VAL A 212 -5.63 25.44 10.54
CA VAL A 212 -4.86 24.93 11.68
C VAL A 212 -4.10 26.11 12.29
N GLN A 213 -4.36 26.36 13.56
CA GLN A 213 -3.61 27.36 14.32
C GLN A 213 -2.26 26.78 14.74
N ASN A 214 -1.25 27.64 14.88
CA ASN A 214 0.04 27.28 15.42
C ASN A 214 -0.11 26.67 16.83
N THR A 215 0.54 25.53 17.05
CA THR A 215 0.54 24.79 18.32
C THR A 215 1.88 24.80 19.04
N GLY A 216 2.95 25.29 18.41
CA GLY A 216 4.30 25.33 19.00
C GLY A 216 5.40 25.16 17.97
#